data_AF-A0A8K0EPW0-F1
#
_entry.id   AF-A0A8K0EPW0-F1
#
_cell.length_a   1.000
_cell.length_b   1.000
_cell.length_c   1.000
_cell.angle_alpha   90.00
_cell.angle_beta   90.00
_cell.angle_gamma   90.00
#
_symmetry.space_group_name_H-M   'P 1'
#
loop_
_entity.id
_entity.type
_entity.pdbx_description
1 polymer ?
#
loop_
_entity_poly.entity_id
_entity_poly.type
_entity_poly.pdbx_seq_one_letter_code
_entity_poly.pdbx_strand_id
1 'polypeptide(L)'
;MAKRKPGGLDEVVVTMSTVRELLDNQKKEFTGLMELQERNFKSFIETVTVTTNRRLDDLIREVQDVKGSLQHSEIGGAKIAFQQQEERITGIESKIAQLRSNTDKNSHILRLFVIGQDEKTTTLMICKDATVDQLFRRVRHAQGNKLPLTMMRIFYRARQLQYGCGVYLSDYHVPNESSLEVFPGQVGE
;
A
#
# COMPACT_ATOMS: atom_id res chain seq x y z
N MET A 1 121.75 -28.10 -47.43
CA MET A 1 121.62 -26.99 -46.45
C MET A 1 120.25 -26.33 -46.66
N ALA A 2 119.29 -26.59 -45.77
CA ALA A 2 117.94 -26.03 -45.85
C ALA A 2 117.74 -25.05 -44.67
N LYS A 3 117.51 -23.76 -44.97
CA LYS A 3 117.15 -22.75 -43.98
C LYS A 3 115.68 -22.95 -43.59
N ARG A 4 115.42 -23.41 -42.37
CA ARG A 4 114.08 -23.40 -41.77
C ARG A 4 113.78 -22.00 -41.23
N LYS A 5 112.66 -21.41 -41.66
CA LYS A 5 112.05 -20.22 -41.02
C LYS A 5 111.47 -20.63 -39.65
N PRO A 6 111.54 -19.80 -38.61
CA PRO A 6 110.78 -20.03 -37.39
C PRO A 6 109.32 -19.65 -37.67
N GLY A 7 108.41 -20.62 -37.51
CA GLY A 7 106.98 -20.37 -37.50
C GLY A 7 106.60 -19.63 -36.22
N GLY A 8 106.14 -18.39 -36.37
CA GLY A 8 105.47 -17.68 -35.30
C GLY A 8 104.12 -18.34 -35.02
N LEU A 9 103.91 -18.74 -33.78
CA LEU A 9 102.58 -19.03 -33.26
C LEU A 9 101.84 -17.70 -33.23
N ASP A 10 100.91 -17.50 -34.17
CA ASP A 10 99.86 -16.49 -34.05
C ASP A 10 98.93 -16.95 -32.91
N GLU A 11 99.33 -16.65 -31.69
CA GLU A 11 98.44 -16.65 -30.55
C GLU A 11 97.38 -15.58 -30.85
N VAL A 12 96.12 -15.98 -31.07
CA VAL A 12 95.02 -15.06 -31.34
C VAL A 12 94.75 -14.28 -30.06
N VAL A 13 95.53 -13.21 -29.84
CA VAL A 13 95.40 -12.35 -28.65
C VAL A 13 94.15 -11.49 -28.85
N VAL A 14 93.08 -11.85 -28.16
CA VAL A 14 91.86 -11.03 -28.10
C VAL A 14 92.23 -9.71 -27.43
N THR A 15 92.16 -8.63 -28.21
CA THR A 15 92.44 -7.29 -27.68
C THR A 15 91.29 -6.81 -26.80
N MET A 16 91.59 -6.03 -25.76
CA MET A 16 90.57 -5.46 -24.88
C MET A 16 89.54 -4.60 -25.63
N SER A 17 89.88 -4.05 -26.79
CA SER A 17 88.94 -3.38 -27.71
C SER A 17 87.88 -4.34 -28.24
N THR A 18 88.26 -5.54 -28.67
CA THR A 18 87.34 -6.56 -29.18
C THR A 18 86.35 -7.00 -28.09
N VAL A 19 86.82 -7.14 -26.85
CA VAL A 19 85.95 -7.47 -25.71
C VAL A 19 84.96 -6.34 -25.40
N ARG A 20 85.41 -5.08 -25.43
CA ARG A 20 84.53 -3.92 -25.22
C ARG A 20 83.46 -3.81 -26.30
N GLU A 21 83.82 -4.01 -27.56
CA GLU A 21 82.87 -3.99 -28.68
C GLU A 21 81.83 -5.11 -28.57
N LEU A 22 82.23 -6.31 -28.15
CA LEU A 22 81.31 -7.42 -27.87
C LEU A 22 80.34 -7.10 -26.72
N LEU A 23 80.84 -6.49 -25.63
CA LEU A 23 80.00 -6.08 -24.50
C LEU A 23 79.01 -4.98 -24.90
N ASP A 24 79.44 -4.02 -25.72
CA ASP A 24 78.57 -2.96 -26.24
C ASP A 24 77.49 -3.53 -27.17
N ASN A 25 77.86 -4.47 -28.04
CA ASN A 25 76.91 -5.19 -28.90
C ASN A 25 75.92 -6.01 -28.07
N GLN A 26 76.40 -6.76 -27.07
CA GLN A 26 75.54 -7.54 -26.18
C GLN A 26 74.56 -6.64 -25.42
N LYS A 27 75.03 -5.50 -24.92
CA LYS A 27 74.19 -4.50 -24.25
C LYS A 27 73.12 -3.95 -25.19
N LYS A 28 73.50 -3.66 -26.45
CA LYS A 28 72.58 -3.15 -27.47
C LYS A 28 71.50 -4.19 -27.80
N GLU A 29 71.87 -5.45 -27.98
CA GLU A 29 70.92 -6.53 -28.24
C GLU A 29 69.96 -6.74 -27.07
N PHE A 30 70.47 -6.75 -25.84
CA PHE A 30 69.64 -6.90 -24.64
C PHE A 30 68.65 -5.73 -24.50
N THR A 31 69.11 -4.51 -24.76
CA THR A 31 68.24 -3.32 -24.74
C THR A 31 67.15 -3.42 -25.81
N GLY A 32 67.50 -3.83 -27.03
CA GLY A 32 66.52 -4.03 -28.10
C GLY A 32 65.49 -5.11 -27.78
N LEU A 33 65.90 -6.19 -27.11
CA LEU A 33 64.99 -7.24 -26.66
C LEU A 33 64.01 -6.72 -25.61
N MET A 34 64.49 -5.92 -24.65
CA MET A 34 63.66 -5.31 -23.61
C MET A 34 62.64 -4.32 -24.21
N GLU A 35 63.06 -3.47 -25.15
CA GLU A 35 62.14 -2.55 -25.84
C GLU A 35 61.07 -3.30 -26.65
N LEU A 36 61.45 -4.42 -27.28
CA LEU A 36 60.50 -5.26 -28.01
C LEU A 36 59.51 -5.93 -27.06
N GLN A 37 59.97 -6.42 -25.92
CA GLN A 37 59.12 -7.01 -24.89
C GLN A 37 58.13 -5.99 -24.33
N GLU A 38 58.59 -4.78 -24.03
CA GLU A 38 57.74 -3.69 -23.55
C GLU A 38 56.66 -3.33 -24.58
N ARG A 39 57.05 -3.21 -25.85
CA ARG A 39 56.11 -2.91 -26.95
C ARG A 39 55.06 -4.01 -27.10
N ASN A 40 55.48 -5.27 -27.05
CA ASN A 40 54.58 -6.42 -27.14
C ASN A 40 53.60 -6.45 -25.97
N PHE A 41 54.09 -6.23 -24.75
CA PHE A 41 53.24 -6.18 -23.56
C PHE A 41 52.21 -5.05 -23.65
N LYS A 42 52.63 -3.85 -24.06
CA LYS A 42 51.73 -2.70 -24.22
C LYS A 42 50.62 -2.98 -25.24
N SER A 43 50.98 -3.56 -26.39
CA SER A 43 50.01 -3.94 -27.44
C SER A 43 49.02 -5.01 -26.96
N PHE A 44 49.51 -5.98 -26.18
CA PHE A 44 48.66 -7.00 -25.57
C PHE A 44 47.64 -6.37 -24.61
N ILE A 45 48.07 -5.50 -23.69
CA ILE A 45 47.18 -4.83 -22.73
C ILE A 45 46.15 -3.96 -23.44
N GLU A 46 46.55 -3.23 -24.49
CA GLU A 46 45.63 -2.44 -25.30
C GLU A 46 44.55 -3.32 -25.95
N THR A 47 44.95 -4.46 -26.52
CA THR A 47 44.03 -5.43 -27.13
C THR A 47 43.05 -6.00 -26.10
N VAL A 48 43.55 -6.40 -24.92
CA VAL A 48 42.71 -6.91 -23.82
C VAL A 48 41.73 -5.85 -23.35
N THR A 49 42.18 -4.60 -23.19
CA THR A 49 41.35 -3.48 -22.74
C THR A 49 40.22 -3.21 -23.73
N VAL A 50 40.56 -3.08 -25.03
CA VAL A 50 39.56 -2.84 -26.09
C VAL A 50 38.55 -3.99 -26.17
N THR A 51 39.02 -5.23 -26.10
CA THR A 51 38.14 -6.41 -26.17
C THR A 51 37.22 -6.50 -24.96
N THR A 52 37.74 -6.23 -23.76
CA THR A 52 36.94 -6.26 -22.53
C THR A 52 35.89 -5.16 -22.52
N ASN A 53 36.24 -3.95 -22.94
CA ASN A 53 35.30 -2.84 -23.04
C ASN A 53 34.17 -3.13 -24.03
N ARG A 54 34.49 -3.69 -25.21
CA ARG A 54 33.45 -4.11 -26.17
C ARG A 54 32.49 -5.14 -25.59
N ARG A 55 33.03 -6.18 -24.93
CA ARG A 55 32.20 -7.20 -24.27
C ARG A 55 31.32 -6.61 -23.17
N LEU A 56 31.83 -5.63 -22.43
CA LEU A 56 31.08 -4.93 -21.40
C LEU A 56 29.96 -4.07 -22.00
N ASP A 57 30.22 -3.36 -23.10
CA ASP A 57 29.21 -2.58 -23.82
C ASP A 57 28.09 -3.48 -24.38
N ASP A 58 28.45 -4.64 -24.93
CA ASP A 58 27.48 -5.62 -25.44
C ASP A 58 26.62 -6.19 -24.30
N LEU A 59 27.22 -6.55 -23.16
CA LEU A 59 26.49 -6.98 -21.96
C LEU A 59 25.54 -5.90 -21.44
N ILE A 60 25.96 -4.63 -21.43
CA ILE A 60 25.09 -3.51 -21.02
C ILE A 60 23.86 -3.44 -21.94
N ARG A 61 24.05 -3.59 -23.25
CA ARG A 61 22.96 -3.57 -24.22
C ARG A 61 21.98 -4.72 -23.99
N GLU A 62 22.48 -5.95 -23.85
CA GLU A 62 21.64 -7.12 -23.57
C GLU A 62 20.84 -6.96 -22.27
N VAL A 63 21.46 -6.45 -21.20
CA VAL A 63 20.77 -6.21 -19.92
C VAL A 63 19.67 -5.15 -20.07
N GLN A 64 19.90 -4.11 -20.87
CA GLN A 64 18.88 -3.09 -21.14
C GLN A 64 17.72 -3.65 -21.98
N ASP A 65 18.00 -4.49 -22.97
CA ASP A 65 16.97 -5.12 -23.80
C ASP A 65 16.11 -6.08 -22.97
N VAL A 66 16.73 -6.87 -22.07
CA VAL A 66 16.01 -7.73 -21.13
C VAL A 66 15.16 -6.90 -20.18
N LYS A 67 15.70 -5.81 -19.63
CA LYS A 67 14.97 -4.88 -18.76
C LYS A 67 13.77 -4.27 -19.49
N GLY A 68 13.95 -3.80 -20.72
CA GLY A 68 12.86 -3.27 -21.55
C GLY A 68 11.78 -4.33 -21.81
N SER A 69 12.19 -5.54 -22.18
CA SER A 69 11.28 -6.67 -22.41
C SER A 69 10.48 -7.06 -21.16
N LEU A 70 11.10 -6.98 -19.97
CA LEU A 70 10.43 -7.22 -18.69
C LEU A 70 9.48 -6.08 -18.29
N GLN A 71 9.82 -4.82 -18.61
CA GLN A 71 8.95 -3.67 -18.37
C GLN A 71 7.70 -3.68 -19.24
N HIS A 72 7.80 -4.20 -20.46
CA HIS A 72 6.67 -4.38 -21.37
C HIS A 72 5.93 -5.71 -21.17
N SER A 73 6.54 -6.67 -20.48
CA SER A 73 5.84 -7.87 -20.02
C SER A 73 4.88 -7.54 -18.87
N GLU A 74 3.86 -8.38 -18.71
CA GLU A 74 2.63 -8.28 -17.90
C GLU A 74 2.78 -7.77 -16.45
N ILE A 75 4.00 -7.68 -15.92
CA ILE A 75 4.34 -7.09 -14.62
C ILE A 75 3.95 -5.61 -14.53
N GLY A 76 4.11 -4.84 -15.62
CA GLY A 76 3.67 -3.44 -15.66
C GLY A 76 2.15 -3.29 -15.58
N GLY A 77 1.41 -4.17 -16.29
CA GLY A 77 -0.05 -4.21 -16.25
C GLY A 77 -0.60 -4.67 -14.90
N ALA A 78 0.04 -5.66 -14.28
CA ALA A 78 -0.30 -6.13 -12.94
C ALA A 78 -0.17 -5.03 -11.88
N LYS A 79 0.85 -4.16 -12.00
CA LYS A 79 1.05 -3.03 -11.07
C LYS A 79 -0.06 -1.99 -11.18
N ILE A 80 -0.51 -1.66 -12.39
CA ILE A 80 -1.61 -0.71 -12.62
C ILE A 80 -2.94 -1.30 -12.12
N ALA A 81 -3.19 -2.59 -12.39
CA ALA A 81 -4.38 -3.28 -11.90
C ALA A 81 -4.42 -3.33 -10.36
N PHE A 82 -3.27 -3.54 -9.71
CA PHE A 82 -3.17 -3.56 -8.25
C PHE A 82 -3.47 -2.19 -7.64
N GLN A 83 -2.93 -1.11 -8.22
CA GLN A 83 -3.24 0.26 -7.77
C GLN A 83 -4.73 0.60 -7.91
N GLN A 84 -5.35 0.25 -9.04
CA GLN A 84 -6.79 0.43 -9.22
C GLN A 84 -7.60 -0.39 -8.22
N GLN A 85 -7.12 -1.58 -7.85
CA GLN A 85 -7.77 -2.41 -6.85
C GLN A 85 -7.68 -1.81 -5.45
N GLU A 86 -6.53 -1.25 -5.06
CA GLU A 86 -6.37 -0.52 -3.78
C GLU A 86 -7.29 0.70 -3.68
N GLU A 87 -7.41 1.48 -4.75
CA GLU A 87 -8.34 2.62 -4.79
C GLU A 87 -9.80 2.17 -4.62
N ARG A 88 -10.18 1.06 -5.28
CA ARG A 88 -11.52 0.48 -5.13
C ARG A 88 -11.76 -0.04 -3.72
N ILE A 89 -10.79 -0.68 -3.10
CA ILE A 89 -10.88 -1.16 -1.71
C ILE A 89 -11.08 0.02 -0.77
N THR A 90 -10.27 1.07 -0.90
CA THR A 90 -10.38 2.30 -0.10
C THR A 90 -11.77 2.95 -0.25
N GLY A 91 -12.30 2.99 -1.47
CA GLY A 91 -13.65 3.49 -1.73
C GLY A 91 -14.75 2.65 -1.07
N ILE A 92 -14.60 1.32 -1.09
CA ILE A 92 -15.51 0.39 -0.42
C ILE A 92 -15.46 0.57 1.10
N GLU A 93 -14.26 0.68 1.69
CA GLU A 93 -14.08 0.88 3.13
C GLU A 93 -14.76 2.17 3.61
N SER A 94 -14.57 3.27 2.88
CA SER A 94 -15.25 4.55 3.16
C SER A 94 -16.78 4.41 3.12
N LYS A 95 -17.31 3.70 2.11
CA LYS A 95 -18.74 3.46 1.98
C LYS A 95 -19.28 2.57 3.11
N ILE A 96 -18.53 1.56 3.54
CA ILE A 96 -18.88 0.72 4.70
C ILE A 96 -18.92 1.58 5.97
N ALA A 97 -17.92 2.43 6.20
CA ALA A 97 -17.89 3.32 7.36
C ALA A 97 -19.12 4.27 7.40
N GLN A 98 -19.48 4.83 6.25
CA GLN A 98 -20.67 5.68 6.12
C GLN A 98 -21.96 4.90 6.41
N LEU A 99 -22.09 3.68 5.86
CA LEU A 99 -23.26 2.82 6.09
C LEU A 99 -23.38 2.38 7.54
N ARG A 100 -22.26 2.10 8.22
CA ARG A 100 -22.23 1.79 9.66
C ARG A 100 -22.74 2.97 10.48
N SER A 101 -22.19 4.18 10.27
CA SER A 101 -22.67 5.40 10.92
C SER A 101 -24.17 5.65 10.69
N ASN A 102 -24.68 5.39 9.48
CA ASN A 102 -26.11 5.56 9.18
C ASN A 102 -26.98 4.49 9.87
N THR A 103 -26.49 3.25 9.95
CA THR A 103 -27.16 2.17 10.68
C THR A 103 -27.19 2.46 12.18
N ASP A 104 -26.09 2.96 12.74
CA ASP A 104 -26.02 3.34 14.15
C ASP A 104 -27.01 4.46 14.47
N LYS A 105 -27.11 5.49 13.62
CA LYS A 105 -28.13 6.55 13.76
C LYS A 105 -29.56 6.00 13.71
N ASN A 106 -29.82 5.02 12.85
CA ASN A 106 -31.13 4.37 12.75
C ASN A 106 -31.42 3.39 13.90
N SER A 107 -30.39 2.86 14.57
CA SER A 107 -30.55 1.96 15.72
C SER A 107 -31.17 2.64 16.95
N HIS A 108 -31.10 3.97 17.02
CA HIS A 108 -31.69 4.76 18.10
C HIS A 108 -33.15 5.10 17.88
N ILE A 109 -33.78 4.70 16.77
CA ILE A 109 -35.19 4.99 16.49
C ILE A 109 -36.04 3.72 16.73
N LEU A 110 -37.01 3.84 17.62
CA LEU A 110 -38.04 2.84 17.89
C LEU A 110 -39.26 3.10 16.99
N ARG A 111 -39.71 2.07 16.30
CA ARG A 111 -41.01 1.99 15.63
C ARG A 111 -42.02 1.41 16.62
N LEU A 112 -43.03 2.18 17.00
CA LEU A 112 -44.07 1.77 17.94
C LEU A 112 -45.43 1.74 17.23
N PHE A 113 -46.29 0.79 17.60
CA PHE A 113 -47.65 0.68 17.08
C PHE A 113 -48.62 1.21 18.13
N VAL A 114 -49.34 2.28 17.81
CA VAL A 114 -50.21 2.94 18.77
C VAL A 114 -51.65 2.74 18.39
N ILE A 115 -52.37 1.97 19.21
CA ILE A 115 -53.78 1.65 19.02
C ILE A 115 -54.60 2.79 19.64
N GLY A 116 -55.33 3.50 18.78
CA GLY A 116 -56.23 4.56 19.16
C GLY A 116 -57.56 4.04 19.70
N GLN A 117 -58.37 4.96 20.22
CA GLN A 117 -59.72 4.66 20.73
C GLN A 117 -60.68 4.21 19.62
N ASP A 118 -60.38 4.56 18.37
CA ASP A 118 -61.11 4.16 17.18
C ASP A 118 -60.64 2.82 16.61
N GLU A 119 -59.89 2.05 17.40
CA GLU A 119 -59.23 0.79 17.04
C GLU A 119 -58.23 0.92 15.88
N LYS A 120 -57.90 2.14 15.45
CA LYS A 120 -56.91 2.35 14.40
C LYS A 120 -55.50 2.30 14.99
N THR A 121 -54.66 1.48 14.36
CA THR A 121 -53.24 1.40 14.70
C THR A 121 -52.46 2.40 13.87
N THR A 122 -51.77 3.33 14.54
CA THR A 122 -50.85 4.29 13.92
C THR A 122 -49.41 3.90 14.20
N THR A 123 -48.57 3.85 13.17
CA THR A 123 -47.13 3.59 13.34
C THR A 123 -46.41 4.88 13.68
N LEU A 124 -45.63 4.88 14.76
CA LEU A 124 -44.94 6.05 15.29
C LEU A 124 -43.44 5.77 15.41
N MET A 125 -42.62 6.70 14.91
CA MET A 125 -41.16 6.64 15.05
C MET A 125 -40.69 7.62 16.11
N ILE A 126 -40.01 7.11 17.14
CA ILE A 126 -39.52 7.89 18.29
C ILE A 126 -38.13 7.42 18.69
N CYS A 127 -37.26 8.33 19.11
CA CYS A 127 -35.93 7.96 19.59
C CYS A 127 -36.02 7.16 20.90
N LYS A 128 -35.11 6.20 21.10
CA LYS A 128 -35.03 5.33 22.29
C LYS A 128 -34.80 6.11 23.58
N ASP A 129 -34.09 7.23 23.49
CA ASP A 129 -33.78 8.19 24.54
C ASP A 129 -34.84 9.31 24.67
N ALA A 130 -35.97 9.20 23.97
CA ALA A 130 -37.05 10.15 24.14
C ALA A 130 -37.76 9.95 25.48
N THR A 131 -38.28 11.04 26.03
CA THR A 131 -39.10 10.99 27.25
C THR A 131 -40.53 10.54 26.95
N VAL A 132 -41.21 10.02 27.97
CA VAL A 132 -42.64 9.69 27.90
C VAL A 132 -43.46 10.91 27.44
N ASP A 133 -43.11 12.12 27.87
CA ASP A 133 -43.80 13.35 27.46
C ASP A 133 -43.70 13.64 25.96
N GLN A 134 -42.56 13.28 25.35
CA GLN A 134 -42.37 13.39 23.90
C GLN A 134 -43.20 12.33 23.16
N LEU A 135 -43.32 11.12 23.71
CA LEU A 135 -44.21 10.09 23.18
C LEU A 135 -45.67 10.56 23.19
N PHE A 136 -46.17 11.06 24.31
CA PHE A 136 -47.55 11.56 24.45
C PHE A 136 -47.86 12.67 23.43
N ARG A 137 -46.94 13.62 23.27
CA ARG A 137 -47.06 14.67 22.24
C ARG A 137 -47.12 14.07 20.84
N ARG A 138 -46.18 13.17 20.48
CA ARG A 138 -46.17 12.54 19.16
C ARG A 138 -47.44 11.73 18.89
N VAL A 139 -47.95 10.98 19.86
CA VAL A 139 -49.19 10.21 19.70
C VAL A 139 -50.37 11.13 19.46
N ARG A 140 -50.52 12.20 20.25
CA ARG A 140 -51.58 13.19 20.05
C ARG A 140 -51.54 13.79 18.63
N HIS A 141 -50.34 14.17 18.17
CA HIS A 141 -50.15 14.71 16.83
C HIS A 141 -50.46 13.67 15.74
N ALA A 142 -50.01 12.43 15.90
CA ALA A 142 -50.16 11.37 14.90
C ALA A 142 -51.62 10.88 14.77
N GLN A 143 -52.35 10.77 15.88
CA GLN A 143 -53.75 10.33 15.89
C GLN A 143 -54.76 11.48 15.69
N GLY A 144 -54.31 12.74 15.66
CA GLY A 144 -55.19 13.90 15.60
C GLY A 144 -56.13 14.03 16.82
N ASN A 145 -55.74 13.44 17.95
CA ASN A 145 -56.58 13.34 19.13
C ASN A 145 -56.73 14.72 19.80
N LYS A 146 -57.97 15.14 20.05
CA LYS A 146 -58.29 16.43 20.69
C LYS A 146 -58.23 16.37 22.23
N LEU A 147 -57.96 15.20 22.80
CA LEU A 147 -57.83 15.05 24.25
C LEU A 147 -56.61 15.83 24.79
N PRO A 148 -56.77 16.59 25.88
CA PRO A 148 -55.65 17.14 26.63
C PRO A 148 -54.67 16.02 27.04
N LEU A 149 -53.37 16.29 27.00
CA LEU A 149 -52.34 15.30 27.35
C LEU A 149 -52.54 14.73 28.77
N THR A 150 -53.09 15.54 29.68
CA THR A 150 -53.45 15.15 31.06
C THR A 150 -54.59 14.14 31.14
N MET A 151 -55.49 14.13 30.15
CA MET A 151 -56.62 13.19 30.06
C MET A 151 -56.29 11.95 29.23
N MET A 152 -55.06 11.83 28.73
CA MET A 152 -54.64 10.70 27.93
C MET A 152 -53.95 9.69 28.84
N ARG A 153 -54.28 8.41 28.72
CA ARG A 153 -53.55 7.32 29.39
C ARG A 153 -52.99 6.39 28.33
N ILE A 154 -51.66 6.27 28.30
CA ILE A 154 -50.97 5.34 27.40
C ILE A 154 -50.49 4.16 28.22
N PHE A 155 -50.85 2.95 27.77
CA PHE A 155 -50.42 1.71 28.37
C PHE A 155 -49.42 1.01 27.47
N TYR A 156 -48.37 0.50 28.08
CA TYR A 156 -47.51 -0.50 27.49
C TYR A 156 -47.68 -1.79 28.27
N ARG A 157 -48.19 -2.84 27.61
CA ARG A 157 -48.61 -4.09 28.27
C ARG A 157 -49.61 -3.77 29.39
N ALA A 158 -49.24 -4.04 30.65
CA ALA A 158 -50.06 -3.75 31.83
C ALA A 158 -49.62 -2.51 32.63
N ARG A 159 -48.66 -1.72 32.11
CA ARG A 159 -48.12 -0.54 32.82
C ARG A 159 -48.57 0.75 32.14
N GLN A 160 -49.18 1.64 32.92
CA GLN A 160 -49.46 3.00 32.48
C GLN A 160 -48.16 3.80 32.45
N LEU A 161 -47.89 4.47 31.33
CA LEU A 161 -46.77 5.40 31.19
C LEU A 161 -47.11 6.70 31.93
N GLN A 162 -46.21 7.15 32.80
CA GLN A 162 -46.42 8.36 33.61
C GLN A 162 -46.05 9.62 32.83
N TYR A 163 -47.07 10.44 32.52
CA TYR A 163 -46.91 11.74 31.88
C TYR A 163 -46.57 12.84 32.89
N GLY A 164 -45.65 13.74 32.55
CA GLY A 164 -45.26 14.91 33.34
C GLY A 164 -44.08 14.66 34.30
N CYS A 165 -43.58 13.43 34.40
CA CYS A 165 -42.49 13.07 35.31
C CYS A 165 -41.11 13.12 34.65
N GLY A 166 -41.01 13.47 33.35
CA GLY A 166 -39.73 13.52 32.64
C GLY A 166 -39.02 12.17 32.47
N VAL A 167 -39.71 11.06 32.75
CA VAL A 167 -39.16 9.70 32.70
C VAL A 167 -38.89 9.29 31.26
N TYR A 168 -37.83 8.51 31.04
CA TYR A 168 -37.43 8.06 29.72
C TYR A 168 -38.19 6.79 29.30
N LEU A 169 -38.41 6.61 27.99
CA LEU A 169 -39.01 5.38 27.47
C LEU A 169 -38.16 4.13 27.75
N SER A 170 -36.84 4.32 27.84
CA SER A 170 -35.89 3.27 28.23
C SER A 170 -36.19 2.69 29.62
N ASP A 171 -36.69 3.48 30.55
CA ASP A 171 -36.96 3.04 31.93
C ASP A 171 -38.11 2.03 31.97
N TYR A 172 -39.05 2.16 31.03
CA TYR A 172 -40.15 1.22 30.81
C TYR A 172 -39.75 0.01 29.94
N HIS A 173 -38.48 -0.06 29.50
CA HIS A 173 -37.92 -1.13 28.68
C HIS A 173 -38.78 -1.42 27.43
N VAL A 174 -39.29 -0.37 26.77
CA VAL A 174 -40.11 -0.53 25.57
C VAL A 174 -39.20 -0.92 24.38
N PRO A 175 -39.27 -2.16 23.85
CA PRO A 175 -38.49 -2.57 22.69
C PRO A 175 -39.07 -1.98 21.39
N ASN A 176 -38.28 -2.06 20.32
CA ASN A 176 -38.74 -1.76 18.97
C ASN A 176 -39.94 -2.66 18.60
N GLU A 177 -40.85 -2.15 17.78
CA GLU A 177 -42.08 -2.82 17.31
C GLU A 177 -43.10 -3.14 18.42
N SER A 178 -43.05 -2.40 19.52
CA SER A 178 -44.03 -2.55 20.62
C SER A 178 -45.37 -1.91 20.32
N SER A 179 -46.44 -2.56 20.80
CA SER A 179 -47.79 -2.02 20.79
C SER A 179 -48.11 -1.21 22.06
N LEU A 180 -48.73 -0.06 21.88
CA LEU A 180 -49.19 0.86 22.92
C LEU A 180 -50.69 1.09 22.76
N GLU A 181 -51.41 1.09 23.87
CA GLU A 181 -52.85 1.29 23.88
C GLU A 181 -53.19 2.64 24.53
N VAL A 182 -54.07 3.40 23.86
CA VAL A 182 -54.47 4.74 24.30
C VAL A 182 -55.89 4.73 24.82
N PHE A 183 -56.06 5.07 26.09
CA PHE A 183 -57.36 5.19 26.74
C PHE A 183 -57.64 6.62 27.19
N PRO A 184 -58.90 7.06 27.20
CA PRO A 184 -59.29 8.30 27.86
C PRO A 184 -59.18 8.10 29.38
N GLY A 185 -58.54 9.04 30.06
CA GLY A 185 -58.52 9.09 31.51
C GLY A 185 -59.90 9.42 32.03
N GLN A 186 -60.46 8.57 32.88
CA GLN A 186 -61.64 8.92 33.66
C GLN A 186 -61.28 10.07 34.61
N VAL A 187 -62.11 11.10 34.61
CA VAL A 187 -62.15 12.11 35.68
C VAL A 187 -62.54 11.35 36.94
N GLY A 188 -61.57 11.13 37.83
CA GLY A 188 -61.90 10.74 39.20
C GLY A 188 -62.60 11.93 39.86
N GLU A 189 -63.70 11.61 40.56
CA GLU A 189 -64.50 12.50 41.41
C GLU A 189 -63.68 13.44 42.30
#